data_AF-A0A0D8XVS2-F1
#
_entry.id   AF-A0A0D8XVS2-F1
#
_cell.length_a   1.000
_cell.length_b   1.000
_cell.length_c   1.000
_cell.angle_alpha   90.00
_cell.angle_beta   90.00
_cell.angle_gamma   90.00
#
_symmetry.space_group_name_H-M   'P 1'
#
loop_
_entity.id
_entity.type
_entity.pdbx_description
1 polymer ?
#
loop_
_entity_poly.entity_id
_entity_poly.type
_entity_poly.pdbx_seq_one_letter_code
_entity_poly.pdbx_strand_id
1 'polypeptide(L)'
;MRQSELWFPRHISELDKCSNCFTKYDPVSDPRHPGYQDEAYIARRNFLNSIASGYKYGEPIPIVEYTDEEHAIWKSVYNHLSTLRESYTCLAYRRNLRMLEDEGILSPEKIPQIRDVNEFLQKKTGFVLRPCAGLLSARDFLTSLAFRVFQTTMYVRHSAKPHHSPEPDLIHELLGHVPMFADPMVAQLSQEIGLMSLGASDEEIEKLATVYWFIIEFGLCKEDGQLKAIGAGLVSAYGELLHACSDSPEHRDFDPALTAVQKYEDSDYQPVYFVAHSIKDALVKLRNYALTLDRDFVTMYDPFTRSIELAINASWGQPGCAAPADVEVVWLSGKRLCGKSGVATGNLRFDKEFGSLMTEQGGRLSGVIRHISQLAPAYERLHADIGATTLVNEKLSMKGF
;
A
#
# COMPACT_ATOMS: atom_id res chain seq x y z
N MET A 1 -10.86 -25.60 11.49
CA MET A 1 -11.81 -24.76 10.72
C MET A 1 -11.17 -24.54 9.37
N ARG A 2 -11.87 -24.73 8.24
CA ARG A 2 -11.26 -24.44 6.94
C ARG A 2 -11.03 -22.94 6.82
N GLN A 3 -9.95 -22.51 6.16
CA GLN A 3 -9.68 -21.07 5.98
C GLN A 3 -10.85 -20.34 5.30
N SER A 4 -11.60 -21.03 4.44
CA SER A 4 -12.79 -20.49 3.76
C SER A 4 -13.98 -20.23 4.69
N GLU A 5 -13.96 -20.80 5.90
CA GLU A 5 -15.02 -20.66 6.91
C GLU A 5 -14.73 -19.51 7.89
N LEU A 6 -13.50 -18.99 7.93
CA LEU A 6 -13.17 -17.79 8.68
C LEU A 6 -13.80 -16.57 8.00
N TRP A 7 -14.44 -15.71 8.79
CA TRP A 7 -15.04 -14.50 8.25
C TRP A 7 -13.95 -13.51 7.82
N PHE A 8 -14.13 -12.93 6.63
CA PHE A 8 -13.42 -11.76 6.16
C PHE A 8 -14.31 -11.01 5.16
N PRO A 9 -14.12 -9.68 5.01
CA PRO A 9 -14.95 -8.86 4.13
C PRO A 9 -14.82 -9.29 2.67
N ARG A 10 -15.95 -9.33 1.96
CA ARG A 10 -16.04 -9.59 0.52
C ARG A 10 -16.21 -8.33 -0.31
N HIS A 11 -16.66 -7.26 0.32
CA HIS A 11 -16.84 -5.96 -0.30
C HIS A 11 -16.32 -4.87 0.64
N ILE A 12 -15.78 -3.79 0.09
CA ILE A 12 -15.16 -2.70 0.87
C ILE A 12 -16.08 -2.12 1.97
N SER A 13 -17.40 -2.13 1.76
CA SER A 13 -18.38 -1.66 2.75
C SER A 13 -18.41 -2.50 4.02
N GLU A 14 -17.96 -3.75 3.97
CA GLU A 14 -17.92 -4.64 5.13
C GLU A 14 -16.76 -4.33 6.08
N LEU A 15 -15.82 -3.46 5.68
CA LEU A 15 -14.79 -2.92 6.58
C LEU A 15 -15.37 -2.11 7.74
N ASP A 16 -16.66 -1.72 7.67
CA ASP A 16 -17.39 -1.15 8.82
C ASP A 16 -17.46 -2.12 10.02
N LYS A 17 -17.18 -3.41 9.81
CA LYS A 17 -17.11 -4.44 10.84
C LYS A 17 -15.67 -4.69 11.35
N CYS A 18 -14.66 -4.14 10.67
CA CYS A 18 -13.24 -4.28 11.01
C CYS A 18 -12.78 -3.13 11.89
N SER A 19 -13.27 -3.09 13.13
CA SER A 19 -13.06 -1.96 14.06
C SER A 19 -12.53 -2.37 15.43
N ASN A 20 -12.00 -3.59 15.58
CA ASN A 20 -11.53 -4.06 16.88
C ASN A 20 -10.22 -3.34 17.24
N CYS A 21 -10.25 -2.46 18.24
CA CYS A 21 -9.09 -1.69 18.72
C CYS A 21 -8.52 -2.25 20.03
N PHE A 22 -7.22 -2.11 20.20
CA PHE A 22 -6.52 -2.35 21.47
C PHE A 22 -6.33 -1.05 22.26
N THR A 23 -6.25 -1.18 23.59
CA THR A 23 -6.07 -0.05 24.53
C THR A 23 -4.66 0.04 25.12
N LYS A 24 -3.65 -0.63 24.52
CA LYS A 24 -2.29 -0.80 25.08
C LYS A 24 -1.61 0.52 25.49
N TYR A 25 -1.83 1.60 24.74
CA TYR A 25 -1.16 2.91 24.93
C TYR A 25 -2.13 4.05 25.26
N ASP A 26 -3.30 3.71 25.78
CA ASP A 26 -4.35 4.69 26.04
C ASP A 26 -3.93 5.71 27.13
N PRO A 27 -4.00 7.04 26.86
CA PRO A 27 -3.66 8.08 27.84
C PRO A 27 -4.47 8.02 29.13
N VAL A 28 -5.63 7.35 29.13
CA VAL A 28 -6.43 7.18 30.35
C VAL A 28 -5.80 6.18 31.31
N SER A 29 -5.14 5.14 30.79
CA SER A 29 -4.75 3.96 31.58
C SER A 29 -3.25 3.68 31.64
N ASP A 30 -2.44 4.23 30.72
CA ASP A 30 -0.98 4.03 30.71
C ASP A 30 -0.22 5.21 31.35
N PRO A 31 0.37 5.04 32.55
CA PRO A 31 1.15 6.09 33.21
C PRO A 31 2.40 6.54 32.45
N ARG A 32 2.83 5.79 31.43
CA ARG A 32 3.98 6.14 30.58
C ARG A 32 3.58 7.08 29.44
N HIS A 33 2.28 7.16 29.13
CA HIS A 33 1.78 8.03 28.07
C HIS A 33 1.96 9.50 28.50
N PRO A 34 2.52 10.40 27.65
CA PRO A 34 2.83 11.78 28.05
C PRO A 34 1.61 12.63 28.44
N GLY A 35 0.44 12.30 27.90
CA GLY A 35 -0.86 12.88 28.28
C GLY A 35 -1.60 12.15 29.41
N TYR A 36 -0.94 11.24 30.14
CA TYR A 36 -1.53 10.64 31.33
C TYR A 36 -1.83 11.73 32.36
N GLN A 37 -3.06 11.73 32.90
CA GLN A 37 -3.60 12.77 33.80
C GLN A 37 -3.78 14.16 33.17
N ASP A 38 -3.58 14.33 31.86
CA ASP A 38 -3.98 15.55 31.16
C ASP A 38 -5.45 15.42 30.73
N GLU A 39 -6.36 15.99 31.53
CA GLU A 39 -7.80 15.92 31.29
C GLU A 39 -8.21 16.57 29.96
N ALA A 40 -7.53 17.64 29.53
CA ALA A 40 -7.83 18.34 28.28
C ALA A 40 -7.42 17.49 27.07
N TYR A 41 -6.22 16.89 27.11
CA TYR A 41 -5.75 15.98 26.08
C TYR A 41 -6.63 14.73 26.00
N ILE A 42 -6.99 14.13 27.13
CA ILE A 42 -7.89 12.95 27.18
C ILE A 42 -9.27 13.30 26.59
N ALA A 43 -9.84 14.46 26.95
CA ALA A 43 -11.10 14.91 26.38
C ALA A 43 -11.01 15.12 24.85
N ARG A 44 -9.91 15.71 24.37
CA ARG A 44 -9.64 15.90 22.95
C ARG A 44 -9.51 14.56 22.21
N ARG A 45 -8.80 13.59 22.79
CA ARG A 45 -8.69 12.22 22.27
C ARG A 45 -10.03 11.52 22.15
N ASN A 46 -10.84 11.56 23.21
CA ASN A 46 -12.18 10.97 23.21
C ASN A 46 -13.08 11.60 22.15
N PHE A 47 -13.01 12.92 21.98
CA PHE A 47 -13.74 13.62 20.93
C PHE A 47 -13.35 13.12 19.53
N LEU A 48 -12.05 13.08 19.20
CA LEU A 48 -11.58 12.62 17.88
C LEU A 48 -11.87 11.14 17.64
N ASN A 49 -11.70 10.29 18.65
CA ASN A 49 -12.07 8.88 18.59
C ASN A 49 -13.57 8.67 18.38
N SER A 50 -14.42 9.54 18.94
CA SER A 50 -15.87 9.48 18.71
C SER A 50 -16.23 9.80 17.25
N ILE A 51 -15.54 10.74 16.62
CA ILE A 51 -15.69 11.05 15.18
C ILE A 51 -15.30 9.84 14.34
N ALA A 52 -14.14 9.25 14.62
CA ALA A 52 -13.66 8.08 13.89
C ALA A 52 -14.60 6.87 14.04
N SER A 53 -15.10 6.63 15.25
CA SER A 53 -16.04 5.53 15.54
C SER A 53 -17.41 5.71 14.87
N GLY A 54 -17.81 6.96 14.64
CA GLY A 54 -19.07 7.31 13.97
C GLY A 54 -19.05 7.09 12.45
N TYR A 55 -17.87 7.05 11.83
CA TYR A 55 -17.74 6.98 10.37
C TYR A 55 -18.23 5.64 9.78
N LYS A 56 -19.03 5.72 8.72
CA LYS A 56 -19.47 4.56 7.91
C LYS A 56 -19.04 4.67 6.45
N TYR A 57 -18.90 3.51 5.80
CA TYR A 57 -18.54 3.47 4.39
C TYR A 57 -19.57 4.23 3.54
N GLY A 58 -19.07 5.05 2.61
CA GLY A 58 -19.88 5.85 1.69
C GLY A 58 -20.24 7.24 2.22
N GLU A 59 -20.01 7.50 3.50
CA GLU A 59 -20.18 8.83 4.08
C GLU A 59 -18.97 9.72 3.80
N PRO A 60 -19.15 11.04 3.73
CA PRO A 60 -18.02 11.95 3.67
C PRO A 60 -17.23 11.92 4.99
N ILE A 61 -15.90 11.85 4.89
CA ILE A 61 -15.03 11.93 6.09
C ILE A 61 -15.25 13.30 6.77
N PRO A 62 -15.54 13.33 8.09
CA PRO A 62 -15.75 14.56 8.83
C PRO A 62 -14.54 15.50 8.79
N ILE A 63 -14.81 16.81 8.73
CA ILE A 63 -13.77 17.84 8.87
C ILE A 63 -13.45 18.01 10.36
N VAL A 64 -12.16 18.08 10.67
CA VAL A 64 -11.67 18.32 12.02
C VAL A 64 -11.02 19.69 12.09
N GLU A 65 -11.52 20.52 13.00
CA GLU A 65 -10.85 21.75 13.42
C GLU A 65 -9.77 21.38 14.43
N TYR A 66 -8.51 21.42 13.97
CA TYR A 66 -7.34 21.23 14.82
C TYR A 66 -7.00 22.53 15.56
N THR A 67 -6.50 22.42 16.79
CA THR A 67 -6.13 23.57 17.60
C THR A 67 -4.81 24.18 17.13
N ASP A 68 -4.54 25.43 17.53
CA ASP A 68 -3.25 26.08 17.27
C ASP A 68 -2.07 25.29 17.87
N GLU A 69 -2.27 24.64 19.01
CA GLU A 69 -1.27 23.76 19.63
C GLU A 69 -1.00 22.52 18.76
N GLU A 70 -2.06 21.85 18.28
CA GLU A 70 -1.92 20.70 17.38
C GLU A 70 -1.18 21.08 16.09
N HIS A 71 -1.51 22.23 15.50
CA HIS A 71 -0.80 22.78 14.35
C HIS A 71 0.66 23.14 14.65
N ALA A 72 0.96 23.65 15.85
CA ALA A 72 2.33 23.93 16.26
C ALA A 72 3.18 22.65 16.42
N ILE A 73 2.62 21.58 16.98
CA ILE A 73 3.27 20.27 17.08
C ILE A 73 3.57 19.73 15.68
N TRP A 74 2.57 19.73 14.79
CA TRP A 74 2.72 19.36 13.39
C TRP A 74 3.86 20.12 12.72
N LYS A 75 3.85 21.46 12.81
CA LYS A 75 4.87 22.33 12.21
C LYS A 75 6.27 22.01 12.72
N SER A 76 6.41 21.81 14.03
CA SER A 76 7.69 21.45 14.66
C SER A 76 8.22 20.13 14.11
N VAL A 77 7.37 19.10 14.04
CA VAL A 77 7.74 17.81 13.47
C VAL A 77 8.11 17.97 11.99
N TYR A 78 7.24 18.55 11.19
CA TYR A 78 7.44 18.71 9.76
C TYR A 78 8.78 19.37 9.42
N ASN A 79 9.10 20.48 10.10
CA ASN A 79 10.33 21.22 9.89
C ASN A 79 11.56 20.43 10.32
N HIS A 80 11.50 19.70 11.44
CA HIS A 80 12.63 18.88 11.84
C HIS A 80 12.89 17.75 10.83
N LEU A 81 11.84 17.04 10.41
CA LEU A 81 11.95 16.00 9.39
C LEU A 81 12.56 16.56 8.11
N SER A 82 12.19 17.77 7.68
CA SER A 82 12.75 18.40 6.47
C SER A 82 14.27 18.46 6.45
N THR A 83 14.93 18.56 7.61
CA THR A 83 16.40 18.58 7.72
C THR A 83 17.05 17.21 7.51
N LEU A 84 16.28 16.12 7.67
CA LEU A 84 16.75 14.73 7.59
C LEU A 84 16.35 14.05 6.26
N ARG A 85 15.29 14.52 5.60
CA ARG A 85 14.66 13.86 4.43
C ARG A 85 15.68 13.43 3.37
N GLU A 86 16.51 14.35 2.87
CA GLU A 86 17.43 14.07 1.76
C GLU A 86 18.45 12.96 2.10
N SER A 87 18.97 13.00 3.33
CA SER A 87 20.01 12.09 3.80
C SER A 87 19.47 10.70 4.16
N TYR A 88 18.25 10.59 4.66
CA TYR A 88 17.79 9.36 5.32
C TYR A 88 16.55 8.71 4.69
N THR A 89 15.84 9.35 3.77
CA THR A 89 14.62 8.78 3.16
C THR A 89 14.82 8.41 1.70
N CYS A 90 14.14 7.34 1.27
CA CYS A 90 14.26 6.84 -0.10
C CYS A 90 13.72 7.85 -1.13
N LEU A 91 14.15 7.70 -2.39
CA LEU A 91 13.76 8.59 -3.47
C LEU A 91 12.25 8.56 -3.74
N ALA A 92 11.59 7.41 -3.56
CA ALA A 92 10.14 7.27 -3.71
C ALA A 92 9.40 8.19 -2.71
N TYR A 93 9.80 8.14 -1.44
CA TYR A 93 9.27 9.02 -0.39
C TYR A 93 9.38 10.49 -0.76
N ARG A 94 10.59 10.95 -1.10
CA ARG A 94 10.88 12.36 -1.39
C ARG A 94 10.10 12.87 -2.60
N ARG A 95 10.00 12.07 -3.66
CA ARG A 95 9.23 12.42 -4.87
C ARG A 95 7.75 12.61 -4.56
N ASN A 96 7.17 11.67 -3.82
CA ASN A 96 5.74 11.71 -3.52
C ASN A 96 5.39 12.79 -2.51
N LEU A 97 6.24 13.01 -1.50
CA LEU A 97 6.08 14.11 -0.57
C LEU A 97 6.13 15.46 -1.28
N ARG A 98 7.07 15.64 -2.22
CA ARG A 98 7.12 16.85 -3.04
C ARG A 98 5.84 17.06 -3.86
N MET A 99 5.25 16.00 -4.41
CA MET A 99 3.96 16.12 -5.11
C MET A 99 2.83 16.54 -4.16
N LEU A 100 2.80 16.01 -2.95
CA LEU A 100 1.83 16.41 -1.92
C LEU A 100 2.00 17.89 -1.52
N GLU A 101 3.25 18.37 -1.44
CA GLU A 101 3.59 19.77 -1.20
C GLU A 101 3.19 20.67 -2.39
N ASP A 102 3.55 20.28 -3.61
CA ASP A 102 3.27 21.03 -4.85
C ASP A 102 1.75 21.14 -5.13
N GLU A 103 0.97 20.10 -4.78
CA GLU A 103 -0.50 20.10 -4.87
C GLU A 103 -1.17 20.80 -3.66
N GLY A 104 -0.38 21.33 -2.71
CA GLY A 104 -0.89 22.06 -1.53
C GLY A 104 -1.60 21.19 -0.50
N ILE A 105 -1.48 19.87 -0.60
CA ILE A 105 -2.10 18.91 0.31
C ILE A 105 -1.33 18.87 1.63
N LEU A 106 -0.01 18.81 1.58
CA LEU A 106 0.84 18.85 2.77
C LEU A 106 1.63 20.15 2.83
N SER A 107 1.66 20.78 4.00
CA SER A 107 2.49 21.95 4.28
C SER A 107 2.89 21.97 5.76
N PRO A 108 3.96 22.67 6.14
CA PRO A 108 4.31 22.83 7.55
C PRO A 108 3.29 23.67 8.35
N GLU A 109 2.44 24.46 7.70
CA GLU A 109 1.61 25.46 8.37
C GLU A 109 0.29 24.92 8.91
N LYS A 110 -0.26 23.86 8.29
CA LYS A 110 -1.57 23.32 8.66
C LYS A 110 -1.60 21.80 8.55
N ILE A 111 -2.21 21.16 9.53
CA ILE A 111 -2.55 19.73 9.47
C ILE A 111 -3.60 19.54 8.35
N PRO A 112 -3.35 18.64 7.39
CA PRO A 112 -4.27 18.39 6.28
C PRO A 112 -5.53 17.66 6.76
N GLN A 113 -6.61 17.80 6.00
CA GLN A 113 -7.79 16.97 6.20
C GLN A 113 -7.62 15.63 5.48
N ILE A 114 -8.09 14.55 6.11
CA ILE A 114 -8.04 13.20 5.54
C ILE A 114 -8.79 13.15 4.19
N ARG A 115 -9.84 13.96 4.00
CA ARG A 115 -10.56 14.07 2.73
C ARG A 115 -9.65 14.50 1.58
N ASP A 116 -8.86 15.55 1.78
CA ASP A 116 -7.98 16.11 0.75
C ASP A 116 -6.86 15.11 0.42
N VAL A 117 -6.33 14.45 1.44
CA VAL A 117 -5.35 13.35 1.27
C VAL A 117 -5.95 12.18 0.48
N ASN A 118 -7.22 11.83 0.74
CA ASN A 118 -7.91 10.77 0.03
C ASN A 118 -8.16 11.08 -1.44
N GLU A 119 -8.47 12.33 -1.78
CA GLU A 119 -8.60 12.74 -3.18
C GLU A 119 -7.29 12.54 -3.93
N PHE A 120 -6.17 12.91 -3.31
CA PHE A 120 -4.83 12.71 -3.85
C PHE A 120 -4.48 11.21 -4.00
N LEU A 121 -4.60 10.42 -2.92
CA LEU A 121 -4.22 9.00 -2.95
C LEU A 121 -5.08 8.17 -3.91
N GLN A 122 -6.38 8.45 -4.00
CA GLN A 122 -7.26 7.76 -4.95
C GLN A 122 -6.82 7.99 -6.39
N LYS A 123 -6.43 9.22 -6.74
CA LYS A 123 -5.94 9.57 -8.07
C LYS A 123 -4.60 8.90 -8.38
N LYS A 124 -3.71 8.74 -7.39
CA LYS A 124 -2.35 8.20 -7.59
C LYS A 124 -2.33 6.67 -7.62
N THR A 125 -2.94 6.04 -6.62
CA THR A 125 -2.81 4.59 -6.39
C THR A 125 -4.12 3.92 -6.01
N GLY A 126 -5.24 4.64 -5.95
CA GLY A 126 -6.52 4.09 -5.49
C GLY A 126 -6.56 3.80 -3.99
N PHE A 127 -5.53 4.17 -3.23
CA PHE A 127 -5.55 4.09 -1.78
C PHE A 127 -6.50 5.12 -1.18
N VAL A 128 -7.10 4.75 -0.06
CA VAL A 128 -7.88 5.65 0.79
C VAL A 128 -7.48 5.45 2.24
N LEU A 129 -7.47 6.54 2.99
CA LEU A 129 -7.43 6.56 4.43
C LEU A 129 -8.85 6.45 4.99
N ARG A 130 -9.01 5.70 6.06
CA ARG A 130 -10.27 5.51 6.79
C ARG A 130 -10.05 5.82 8.26
N PRO A 131 -10.80 6.77 8.88
CA PRO A 131 -10.67 7.06 10.30
C PRO A 131 -10.89 5.82 11.18
N CYS A 132 -9.98 5.57 12.13
CA CYS A 132 -10.13 4.58 13.18
C CYS A 132 -9.87 5.21 14.56
N ALA A 133 -10.47 4.63 15.60
CA ALA A 133 -10.43 5.18 16.97
C ALA A 133 -9.15 4.79 17.75
N GLY A 134 -8.19 4.13 17.11
CA GLY A 134 -6.96 3.65 17.75
C GLY A 134 -6.30 2.51 16.99
N LEU A 135 -5.40 1.80 17.69
CA LEU A 135 -4.64 0.70 17.13
C LEU A 135 -5.54 -0.53 16.92
N LEU A 136 -5.81 -0.89 15.66
CA LEU A 136 -6.64 -2.03 15.32
C LEU A 136 -5.93 -3.37 15.58
N SER A 137 -6.73 -4.43 15.67
CA SER A 137 -6.20 -5.80 15.57
C SER A 137 -5.44 -5.98 14.28
N ALA A 138 -4.33 -6.74 14.32
CA ALA A 138 -3.53 -7.01 13.12
C ALA A 138 -4.40 -7.59 11.99
N ARG A 139 -5.35 -8.47 12.32
CA ARG A 139 -6.30 -9.04 11.37
C ARG A 139 -7.16 -7.96 10.69
N ASP A 140 -7.79 -7.07 11.44
CA ASP A 140 -8.67 -6.03 10.89
C ASP A 140 -7.87 -4.99 10.08
N PHE A 141 -6.70 -4.61 10.57
CA PHE A 141 -5.82 -3.68 9.90
C PHE A 141 -5.33 -4.24 8.55
N LEU A 142 -4.70 -5.42 8.55
CA LEU A 142 -4.18 -6.04 7.32
C LEU A 142 -5.31 -6.34 6.32
N THR A 143 -6.47 -6.79 6.81
CA THR A 143 -7.65 -7.01 5.98
C THR A 143 -8.10 -5.75 5.26
N SER A 144 -7.97 -4.57 5.89
CA SER A 144 -8.29 -3.29 5.26
C SER A 144 -7.36 -2.98 4.07
N LEU A 145 -6.07 -3.32 4.20
CA LEU A 145 -5.08 -3.12 3.13
C LEU A 145 -5.41 -3.91 1.85
N ALA A 146 -6.11 -5.05 1.95
CA ALA A 146 -6.55 -5.82 0.80
C ALA A 146 -7.44 -5.00 -0.17
N PHE A 147 -8.14 -4.00 0.37
CA PHE A 147 -9.02 -3.08 -0.35
C PHE A 147 -8.35 -1.74 -0.68
N ARG A 148 -7.03 -1.62 -0.48
CA ARG A 148 -6.30 -0.34 -0.49
C ARG A 148 -6.86 0.67 0.51
N VAL A 149 -7.35 0.18 1.65
CA VAL A 149 -7.84 1.01 2.75
C VAL A 149 -6.83 0.98 3.88
N PHE A 150 -6.24 2.13 4.17
CA PHE A 150 -5.39 2.31 5.34
C PHE A 150 -6.21 2.91 6.48
N GLN A 151 -6.21 2.23 7.62
CA GLN A 151 -6.93 2.70 8.81
C GLN A 151 -6.05 3.71 9.53
N THR A 152 -6.52 4.96 9.64
CA THR A 152 -5.72 6.10 10.10
C THR A 152 -6.32 6.71 11.37
N THR A 153 -5.47 7.06 12.33
CA THR A 153 -5.89 7.83 13.49
C THR A 153 -6.13 9.30 13.14
N MET A 154 -6.90 10.01 13.96
CA MET A 154 -7.21 11.43 13.74
C MET A 154 -6.55 12.37 14.76
N TYR A 155 -5.96 11.83 15.82
CA TYR A 155 -5.40 12.57 16.93
C TYR A 155 -3.92 12.87 16.74
N VAL A 156 -3.44 13.93 17.37
CA VAL A 156 -2.03 14.34 17.36
C VAL A 156 -1.40 13.96 18.70
N ARG A 157 -0.12 13.56 18.69
CA ARG A 157 0.67 13.28 19.89
C ARG A 157 0.69 14.47 20.85
N HIS A 158 0.95 14.17 22.13
CA HIS A 158 1.04 15.18 23.18
C HIS A 158 2.27 16.11 23.02
N SER A 159 2.12 17.41 23.31
CA SER A 159 3.16 18.44 23.14
C SER A 159 4.41 18.23 24.01
N ALA A 160 4.31 17.50 25.12
CA ALA A 160 5.44 17.20 26.00
C ALA A 160 6.51 16.30 25.35
N LYS A 161 6.15 15.47 24.36
CA LYS A 161 7.09 14.60 23.61
C LYS A 161 6.81 14.67 22.11
N PRO A 162 7.10 15.79 21.43
CA PRO A 162 6.73 15.97 20.03
C PRO A 162 7.57 15.08 19.08
N HIS A 163 8.75 14.64 19.52
CA HIS A 163 9.70 13.88 18.70
C HIS A 163 9.55 12.36 18.79
N HIS A 164 8.66 11.85 19.65
CA HIS A 164 8.42 10.42 19.83
C HIS A 164 7.00 10.18 20.32
N SER A 165 6.28 9.27 19.66
CA SER A 165 4.95 8.82 20.08
C SER A 165 4.96 7.30 20.26
N PRO A 166 4.48 6.78 21.40
CA PRO A 166 4.37 5.32 21.61
C PRO A 166 3.22 4.69 20.81
N GLU A 167 2.29 5.51 20.31
CA GLU A 167 1.17 5.10 19.47
C GLU A 167 1.21 5.85 18.12
N PRO A 168 0.68 5.26 17.04
CA PRO A 168 0.64 5.91 15.73
C PRO A 168 -0.40 7.04 15.75
N ASP A 169 0.08 8.27 15.96
CA ASP A 169 -0.74 9.48 15.84
C ASP A 169 -0.83 9.93 14.37
N LEU A 170 -1.75 10.86 14.08
CA LEU A 170 -2.00 11.36 12.73
C LEU A 170 -0.72 11.87 12.03
N ILE A 171 0.23 12.41 12.79
CA ILE A 171 1.52 12.85 12.25
C ILE A 171 2.29 11.67 11.63
N HIS A 172 2.36 10.54 12.34
CA HIS A 172 2.97 9.31 11.82
C HIS A 172 2.27 8.84 10.54
N GLU A 173 0.95 8.87 10.52
CA GLU A 173 0.16 8.46 9.35
C GLU A 173 0.46 9.34 8.13
N LEU A 174 0.39 10.66 8.31
CA LEU A 174 0.47 11.62 7.22
C LEU A 174 1.91 11.85 6.72
N LEU A 175 2.90 11.79 7.60
CA LEU A 175 4.30 12.01 7.21
C LEU A 175 5.05 10.72 6.94
N GLY A 176 4.68 9.61 7.58
CA GLY A 176 5.31 8.31 7.36
C GLY A 176 4.66 7.56 6.21
N HIS A 177 3.36 7.28 6.32
CA HIS A 177 2.66 6.38 5.39
C HIS A 177 2.20 7.03 4.09
N VAL A 178 1.54 8.19 4.15
CA VAL A 178 0.88 8.80 3.00
C VAL A 178 1.81 9.01 1.79
N PRO A 179 3.04 9.55 1.94
CA PRO A 179 3.96 9.67 0.81
C PRO A 179 4.32 8.32 0.20
N MET A 180 4.40 7.25 1.00
CA MET A 180 4.72 5.92 0.51
C MET A 180 3.51 5.25 -0.14
N PHE A 181 2.29 5.42 0.35
CA PHE A 181 1.08 4.91 -0.33
C PHE A 181 0.77 5.59 -1.67
N ALA A 182 1.36 6.75 -1.93
CA ALA A 182 1.32 7.38 -3.25
C ALA A 182 2.26 6.69 -4.27
N ASP A 183 3.17 5.81 -3.83
CA ASP A 183 4.00 4.98 -4.72
C ASP A 183 3.23 3.72 -5.17
N PRO A 184 3.11 3.45 -6.48
CA PRO A 184 2.38 2.28 -6.96
C PRO A 184 2.95 0.93 -6.52
N MET A 185 4.26 0.82 -6.28
CA MET A 185 4.88 -0.43 -5.84
C MET A 185 4.63 -0.68 -4.35
N VAL A 186 4.70 0.35 -3.51
CA VAL A 186 4.34 0.23 -2.09
C VAL A 186 2.84 -0.05 -1.94
N ALA A 187 1.99 0.66 -2.68
CA ALA A 187 0.56 0.41 -2.68
C ALA A 187 0.22 -1.05 -3.04
N GLN A 188 0.90 -1.61 -4.05
CA GLN A 188 0.78 -3.03 -4.38
C GLN A 188 1.33 -3.93 -3.27
N LEU A 189 2.51 -3.65 -2.73
CA LEU A 189 3.12 -4.44 -1.67
C LEU A 189 2.20 -4.54 -0.45
N SER A 190 1.67 -3.41 0.02
CA SER A 190 0.73 -3.36 1.14
C SER A 190 -0.57 -4.09 0.84
N GLN A 191 -1.09 -3.98 -0.39
CA GLN A 191 -2.29 -4.71 -0.80
C GLN A 191 -2.06 -6.23 -0.85
N GLU A 192 -0.89 -6.70 -1.30
CA GLU A 192 -0.53 -8.12 -1.34
C GLU A 192 -0.46 -8.71 0.07
N ILE A 193 0.10 -7.96 1.04
CA ILE A 193 0.06 -8.36 2.47
C ILE A 193 -1.40 -8.52 2.93
N GLY A 194 -2.26 -7.54 2.61
CA GLY A 194 -3.68 -7.62 2.96
C GLY A 194 -4.42 -8.78 2.29
N LEU A 195 -4.15 -9.07 1.03
CA LEU A 195 -4.76 -10.21 0.32
C LEU A 195 -4.34 -11.56 0.91
N MET A 196 -3.09 -11.65 1.40
CA MET A 196 -2.60 -12.82 2.13
C MET A 196 -3.32 -13.01 3.47
N SER A 197 -3.74 -11.93 4.13
CA SER A 197 -4.38 -11.99 5.46
C SER A 197 -5.83 -12.49 5.42
N LEU A 198 -6.50 -12.43 4.28
CA LEU A 198 -7.92 -12.78 4.14
C LEU A 198 -8.18 -14.26 4.37
N GLY A 199 -8.79 -14.61 5.51
CA GLY A 199 -9.05 -16.00 5.89
C GLY A 199 -7.82 -16.78 6.38
N ALA A 200 -6.70 -16.09 6.62
CA ALA A 200 -5.52 -16.66 7.26
C ALA A 200 -5.78 -16.99 8.74
N SER A 201 -5.11 -18.00 9.28
CA SER A 201 -5.10 -18.31 10.73
C SER A 201 -4.46 -17.19 11.55
N ASP A 202 -4.66 -17.16 12.88
CA ASP A 202 -4.05 -16.13 13.73
C ASP A 202 -2.50 -16.18 13.69
N GLU A 203 -1.91 -17.38 13.60
CA GLU A 203 -0.45 -17.54 13.45
C GLU A 203 0.06 -16.94 12.14
N GLU A 204 -0.69 -17.12 11.04
CA GLU A 204 -0.36 -16.51 9.75
C GLU A 204 -0.55 -15.00 9.77
N ILE A 205 -1.56 -14.48 10.49
CA ILE A 205 -1.73 -13.04 10.71
C ILE A 205 -0.53 -12.46 11.46
N GLU A 206 -0.04 -13.12 12.50
CA GLU A 206 1.16 -12.66 13.24
C GLU A 206 2.40 -12.63 12.35
N LYS A 207 2.60 -13.66 11.52
CA LYS A 207 3.67 -13.69 10.51
C LYS A 207 3.56 -12.54 9.52
N LEU A 208 2.37 -12.29 8.97
CA LEU A 208 2.14 -11.20 8.02
C LEU A 208 2.27 -9.82 8.66
N ALA A 209 1.82 -9.66 9.91
CA ALA A 209 2.01 -8.43 10.69
C ALA A 209 3.50 -8.16 10.94
N THR A 210 4.28 -9.21 11.20
CA THR A 210 5.74 -9.13 11.37
C THR A 210 6.43 -8.72 10.05
N VAL A 211 6.01 -9.29 8.91
CA VAL A 211 6.50 -8.83 7.60
C VAL A 211 6.15 -7.37 7.36
N TYR A 212 4.91 -6.96 7.64
CA TYR A 212 4.46 -5.57 7.53
C TYR A 212 5.31 -4.64 8.41
N TRP A 213 5.56 -5.01 9.66
CA TRP A 213 6.42 -4.28 10.60
C TRP A 213 7.81 -4.03 10.00
N PHE A 214 8.48 -5.07 9.51
CA PHE A 214 9.86 -4.95 9.05
C PHE A 214 10.04 -4.40 7.63
N ILE A 215 8.96 -4.12 6.89
CA ILE A 215 9.04 -3.50 5.56
C ILE A 215 8.31 -2.16 5.46
N ILE A 216 7.07 -2.07 5.94
CA ILE A 216 6.24 -0.86 5.85
C ILE A 216 6.43 0.05 7.08
N GLU A 217 6.68 -0.48 8.28
CA GLU A 217 6.91 0.34 9.48
C GLU A 217 8.38 0.71 9.69
N PHE A 218 9.27 -0.28 9.58
CA PHE A 218 10.70 -0.15 9.90
C PHE A 218 11.63 -0.64 8.79
N GLY A 219 11.12 -0.74 7.56
CA GLY A 219 11.92 -1.19 6.41
C GLY A 219 12.96 -0.17 5.95
N LEU A 220 14.10 -0.69 5.50
CA LEU A 220 15.15 0.08 4.84
C LEU A 220 15.30 -0.39 3.38
N CYS A 221 15.92 0.45 2.55
CA CYS A 221 16.46 0.06 1.26
C CYS A 221 17.85 0.64 1.03
N LYS A 222 18.50 0.18 -0.04
CA LYS A 222 19.81 0.66 -0.46
C LYS A 222 19.68 1.51 -1.73
N GLU A 223 20.04 2.78 -1.65
CA GLU A 223 20.13 3.70 -2.79
C GLU A 223 21.56 4.24 -2.86
N ASP A 224 22.23 4.08 -4.00
CA ASP A 224 23.61 4.54 -4.21
C ASP A 224 24.60 4.11 -3.10
N GLY A 225 24.41 2.88 -2.61
CA GLY A 225 25.23 2.30 -1.55
C GLY A 225 24.86 2.73 -0.12
N GLN A 226 23.93 3.69 0.03
CA GLN A 226 23.49 4.24 1.31
C GLN A 226 22.17 3.61 1.77
N LEU A 227 22.01 3.45 3.09
CA LEU A 227 20.74 3.04 3.68
C LEU A 227 19.73 4.19 3.67
N LYS A 228 18.50 3.90 3.27
CA LYS A 228 17.39 4.84 3.19
C LYS A 228 16.13 4.23 3.76
N ALA A 229 15.39 4.98 4.56
CA ALA A 229 14.12 4.56 5.11
C ALA A 229 13.04 4.42 4.02
N ILE A 230 12.36 3.27 4.07
CA ILE A 230 11.03 3.04 3.50
C ILE A 230 9.97 3.19 4.60
N GLY A 231 10.32 2.72 5.81
CA GLY A 231 9.40 2.55 6.93
C GLY A 231 8.81 3.85 7.48
N ALA A 232 7.49 3.87 7.68
CA ALA A 232 6.77 5.01 8.25
C ALA A 232 7.18 5.33 9.69
N GLY A 233 7.39 4.29 10.51
CA GLY A 233 7.90 4.40 11.88
C GLY A 233 9.21 5.18 11.93
N LEU A 234 10.16 4.85 11.05
CA LEU A 234 11.44 5.55 10.95
C LEU A 234 11.26 7.02 10.57
N VAL A 235 10.49 7.30 9.53
CA VAL A 235 10.29 8.68 9.05
C VAL A 235 9.62 9.58 10.10
N SER A 236 8.79 9.00 10.96
CA SER A 236 8.03 9.72 12.00
C SER A 236 8.73 9.81 13.37
N ALA A 237 9.89 9.16 13.54
CA ALA A 237 10.66 9.07 14.78
C ALA A 237 12.17 9.29 14.52
N TYR A 238 12.65 10.51 14.73
CA TYR A 238 13.98 10.94 14.26
C TYR A 238 15.15 10.18 14.86
N GLY A 239 15.10 9.93 16.17
CA GLY A 239 16.18 9.20 16.83
C GLY A 239 16.32 7.78 16.27
N GLU A 240 15.18 7.15 15.96
CA GLU A 240 15.18 5.81 15.38
C GLU A 240 15.58 5.83 13.90
N LEU A 241 15.21 6.88 13.13
CA LEU A 241 15.68 7.06 11.76
C LEU A 241 17.22 7.10 11.67
N LEU A 242 17.84 7.89 12.56
CA LEU A 242 19.29 8.03 12.65
C LEU A 242 19.94 6.72 13.09
N HIS A 243 19.37 6.05 14.10
CA HIS A 243 19.85 4.76 14.58
C HIS A 243 19.78 3.69 13.48
N ALA A 244 18.63 3.54 12.82
CA ALA A 244 18.40 2.55 11.77
C ALA A 244 19.35 2.69 10.58
N CYS A 245 19.76 3.92 10.24
CA CYS A 245 20.68 4.19 9.14
C CYS A 245 22.16 4.27 9.57
N SER A 246 22.46 4.05 10.85
CA SER A 246 23.84 4.00 11.38
C SER A 246 24.40 2.58 11.35
N ASP A 247 25.67 2.39 11.75
CA ASP A 247 26.29 1.07 11.90
C ASP A 247 25.98 0.38 13.25
N SER A 248 25.10 0.97 14.08
CA SER A 248 24.75 0.49 15.41
C SER A 248 23.87 -0.78 15.40
N PRO A 249 22.73 -0.82 14.66
CA PRO A 249 21.91 -2.03 14.58
C PRO A 249 22.45 -3.04 13.57
N GLU A 250 21.91 -4.25 13.63
CA GLU A 250 22.15 -5.28 12.62
C GLU A 250 21.26 -5.04 11.39
N HIS A 251 21.85 -5.05 10.19
CA HIS A 251 21.11 -5.03 8.92
C HIS A 251 21.10 -6.40 8.27
N ARG A 252 19.91 -6.90 7.93
CA ARG A 252 19.73 -8.17 7.21
C ARG A 252 19.03 -7.93 5.89
N ASP A 253 19.29 -8.78 4.90
CA ASP A 253 18.55 -8.72 3.65
C ASP A 253 17.08 -9.08 3.88
N PHE A 254 16.17 -8.29 3.29
CA PHE A 254 14.74 -8.58 3.34
C PHE A 254 14.45 -9.90 2.62
N ASP A 255 13.99 -10.88 3.38
CA ASP A 255 13.46 -12.16 2.95
C ASP A 255 12.16 -12.39 3.74
N PRO A 256 10.97 -12.45 3.11
CA PRO A 256 9.71 -12.54 3.84
C PRO A 256 9.59 -13.78 4.74
N ALA A 257 10.17 -14.92 4.37
CA ALA A 257 10.05 -16.14 5.16
C ALA A 257 10.88 -16.05 6.45
N LEU A 258 12.08 -15.46 6.38
CA LEU A 258 12.92 -15.19 7.56
C LEU A 258 12.37 -14.03 8.39
N THR A 259 11.87 -12.99 7.72
CA THR A 259 11.32 -11.79 8.35
C THR A 259 10.07 -12.12 9.16
N ALA A 260 9.17 -12.96 8.63
CA ALA A 260 7.90 -13.34 9.26
C ALA A 260 8.03 -13.98 10.65
N VAL A 261 9.22 -14.48 11.00
CA VAL A 261 9.48 -15.14 12.30
C VAL A 261 10.44 -14.34 13.18
N GLN A 262 10.88 -13.16 12.74
CA GLN A 262 11.74 -12.28 13.52
C GLN A 262 10.92 -11.68 14.68
N LYS A 263 11.37 -11.93 15.92
CA LYS A 263 10.78 -11.31 17.10
C LYS A 263 11.16 -9.83 17.17
N TYR A 264 10.25 -9.01 17.65
CA TYR A 264 10.46 -7.58 17.87
C TYR A 264 9.71 -7.11 19.11
N GLU A 265 10.13 -5.95 19.61
CA GLU A 265 9.48 -5.22 20.70
C GLU A 265 9.22 -3.78 20.23
N ASP A 266 8.20 -3.13 20.76
CA ASP A 266 7.75 -1.79 20.37
C ASP A 266 8.08 -0.72 21.43
N SER A 267 8.96 -1.06 22.38
CA SER A 267 9.31 -0.18 23.51
C SER A 267 10.64 0.56 23.34
N ASP A 268 11.52 0.09 22.46
CA ASP A 268 12.85 0.66 22.20
C ASP A 268 13.19 0.54 20.70
N TYR A 269 14.28 1.15 20.27
CA TYR A 269 14.74 1.07 18.89
C TYR A 269 15.04 -0.37 18.47
N GLN A 270 14.72 -0.70 17.22
CA GLN A 270 14.93 -2.06 16.76
C GLN A 270 16.43 -2.41 16.73
N PRO A 271 16.83 -3.59 17.26
CA PRO A 271 18.20 -4.06 17.16
C PRO A 271 18.52 -4.63 15.77
N VAL A 272 17.49 -4.97 14.99
CA VAL A 272 17.61 -5.58 13.66
C VAL A 272 16.67 -4.85 12.70
N TYR A 273 17.18 -4.46 11.53
CA TYR A 273 16.40 -3.91 10.43
C TYR A 273 16.57 -4.75 9.17
N PHE A 274 15.50 -4.90 8.40
CA PHE A 274 15.55 -5.58 7.10
C PHE A 274 15.70 -4.57 5.97
N VAL A 275 16.64 -4.86 5.07
CA VAL A 275 17.02 -4.02 3.94
C VAL A 275 16.55 -4.67 2.65
N ALA A 276 15.62 -4.01 1.96
CA ALA A 276 15.24 -4.36 0.61
C ALA A 276 16.27 -3.84 -0.39
N HIS A 277 16.61 -4.62 -1.42
CA HIS A 277 17.44 -4.10 -2.51
C HIS A 277 16.72 -2.99 -3.29
N SER A 278 15.40 -3.09 -3.41
CA SER A 278 14.50 -2.04 -3.88
C SER A 278 13.07 -2.39 -3.47
N ILE A 279 12.15 -1.42 -3.51
CA ILE A 279 10.72 -1.67 -3.25
C ILE A 279 10.16 -2.72 -4.22
N LYS A 280 10.61 -2.70 -5.49
CA LYS A 280 10.25 -3.70 -6.49
C LYS A 280 10.74 -5.10 -6.12
N ASP A 281 11.99 -5.23 -5.66
CA ASP A 281 12.54 -6.51 -5.18
C ASP A 281 11.75 -7.05 -3.99
N ALA A 282 11.43 -6.20 -3.02
CA ALA A 282 10.59 -6.57 -1.88
C ALA A 282 9.22 -7.10 -2.32
N LEU A 283 8.56 -6.44 -3.28
CA LEU A 283 7.30 -6.89 -3.85
C LEU A 283 7.42 -8.27 -4.55
N VAL A 284 8.49 -8.49 -5.33
CA VAL A 284 8.72 -9.79 -5.97
C VAL A 284 8.94 -10.90 -4.94
N LYS A 285 9.77 -10.65 -3.93
CA LYS A 285 10.01 -11.61 -2.83
C LYS A 285 8.72 -11.92 -2.07
N LEU A 286 7.90 -10.90 -1.79
CA LEU A 286 6.61 -11.07 -1.13
C LEU A 286 5.65 -11.94 -1.96
N ARG A 287 5.57 -11.73 -3.27
CA ARG A 287 4.76 -12.57 -4.17
C ARG A 287 5.24 -14.01 -4.20
N ASN A 288 6.56 -14.24 -4.17
CA ASN A 288 7.10 -15.59 -4.07
C ASN A 288 6.75 -16.24 -2.73
N TYR A 289 6.79 -15.48 -1.63
CA TYR A 289 6.35 -15.95 -0.32
C TYR A 289 4.87 -16.32 -0.29
N ALA A 290 4.00 -15.54 -0.93
CA ALA A 290 2.57 -15.84 -1.05
C ALA A 290 2.32 -17.22 -1.68
N LEU A 291 3.15 -17.64 -2.65
CA LEU A 291 3.04 -18.96 -3.29
C LEU A 291 3.41 -20.13 -2.37
N THR A 292 4.07 -19.87 -1.24
CA THR A 292 4.46 -20.89 -0.26
C THR A 292 3.41 -21.08 0.84
N LEU A 293 2.42 -20.19 0.92
CA LEU A 293 1.35 -20.27 1.91
C LEU A 293 0.39 -21.40 1.54
N ASP A 294 0.05 -22.23 2.53
CA ASP A 294 -0.93 -23.31 2.36
C ASP A 294 -2.34 -22.72 2.39
N ARG A 295 -2.97 -22.60 1.22
CA ARG A 295 -4.30 -21.98 1.08
C ARG A 295 -5.23 -22.82 0.21
N ASP A 296 -6.45 -23.01 0.71
CA ASP A 296 -7.53 -23.72 0.01
C ASP A 296 -8.16 -22.90 -1.14
N PHE A 297 -7.84 -21.61 -1.23
CA PHE A 297 -8.35 -20.67 -2.22
C PHE A 297 -7.35 -19.55 -2.50
N VAL A 298 -7.53 -18.90 -3.64
CA VAL A 298 -6.84 -17.66 -4.00
C VAL A 298 -7.82 -16.51 -3.92
N THR A 299 -7.38 -15.39 -3.36
CA THR A 299 -8.13 -14.13 -3.32
C THR A 299 -7.70 -13.22 -4.46
N MET A 300 -8.67 -12.60 -5.12
CA MET A 300 -8.42 -11.60 -6.16
C MET A 300 -9.25 -10.35 -5.86
N TYR A 301 -8.61 -9.19 -5.86
CA TYR A 301 -9.30 -7.91 -5.70
C TYR A 301 -9.82 -7.42 -7.06
N ASP A 302 -11.12 -7.17 -7.15
CA ASP A 302 -11.72 -6.47 -8.28
C ASP A 302 -11.79 -4.97 -7.96
N PRO A 303 -10.99 -4.11 -8.63
CA PRO A 303 -11.01 -2.67 -8.39
C PRO A 303 -12.27 -1.97 -8.90
N PHE A 304 -13.04 -2.57 -9.82
CA PHE A 304 -14.26 -1.97 -10.36
C PHE A 304 -15.40 -2.06 -9.36
N THR A 305 -15.60 -3.25 -8.77
CA THR A 305 -16.63 -3.47 -7.75
C THR A 305 -16.13 -3.27 -6.32
N ARG A 306 -14.81 -3.09 -6.13
CA ARG A 306 -14.13 -2.99 -4.82
C ARG A 306 -14.44 -4.20 -3.93
N SER A 307 -14.39 -5.38 -4.54
CA SER A 307 -14.75 -6.66 -3.92
C SER A 307 -13.62 -7.68 -3.99
N ILE A 308 -13.74 -8.75 -3.20
CA ILE A 308 -12.82 -9.89 -3.19
C ILE A 308 -13.50 -11.09 -3.80
N GLU A 309 -12.96 -11.55 -4.92
CA GLU A 309 -13.33 -12.80 -5.56
C GLU A 309 -12.52 -13.96 -5.00
N LEU A 310 -13.14 -15.14 -4.98
CA LEU A 310 -12.49 -16.40 -4.66
C LEU A 310 -12.33 -17.27 -5.89
N ALA A 311 -11.10 -17.69 -6.15
CA ALA A 311 -10.83 -18.84 -6.98
C ALA A 311 -10.54 -20.04 -6.08
N ILE A 312 -11.34 -21.11 -6.20
CA ILE A 312 -11.07 -22.37 -5.50
C ILE A 312 -9.85 -23.01 -6.16
N ASN A 313 -8.91 -23.48 -5.35
CA ASN A 313 -7.85 -24.36 -5.82
C ASN A 313 -8.47 -25.70 -6.24
N ALA A 314 -8.94 -25.79 -7.49
CA ALA A 314 -9.15 -27.09 -8.11
C ALA A 314 -7.76 -27.71 -8.31
N SER A 315 -7.31 -28.46 -7.30
CA SER A 315 -6.17 -29.40 -7.32
C SER A 315 -5.20 -29.19 -8.48
N TRP A 316 -4.30 -28.22 -8.31
CA TRP A 316 -3.20 -27.98 -9.23
C TRP A 316 -2.42 -29.29 -9.46
N GLY A 317 -2.55 -29.89 -10.66
CA GLY A 317 -1.68 -30.99 -11.11
C GLY A 317 -2.25 -32.42 -11.14
N GLN A 318 -3.57 -32.64 -11.09
CA GLN A 318 -4.13 -33.98 -11.36
C GLN A 318 -4.28 -34.21 -12.89
N PRO A 319 -3.69 -35.28 -13.47
CA PRO A 319 -3.89 -35.61 -14.88
C PRO A 319 -5.35 -36.05 -15.09
N GLY A 320 -6.13 -35.28 -15.86
CA GLY A 320 -7.49 -35.67 -16.27
C GLY A 320 -8.59 -34.62 -16.09
N CYS A 321 -8.33 -33.46 -15.47
CA CYS A 321 -9.31 -32.38 -15.43
C CYS A 321 -9.29 -31.58 -16.75
N ALA A 322 -10.25 -31.85 -17.64
CA ALA A 322 -10.51 -31.00 -18.78
C ALA A 322 -11.06 -29.65 -18.31
N ALA A 323 -10.46 -28.54 -18.77
CA ALA A 323 -11.06 -27.23 -18.64
C ALA A 323 -12.37 -27.20 -19.49
N PRO A 324 -13.45 -26.56 -19.00
CA PRO A 324 -14.64 -26.33 -19.83
C PRO A 324 -14.25 -25.55 -21.09
N ALA A 325 -14.94 -25.81 -22.20
CA ALA A 325 -14.58 -25.37 -23.56
C ALA A 325 -14.58 -23.84 -23.79
N ASP A 326 -14.92 -23.03 -22.79
CA ASP A 326 -15.26 -21.61 -22.94
C ASP A 326 -14.40 -20.67 -22.07
N VAL A 327 -13.17 -21.04 -21.73
CA VAL A 327 -12.29 -20.22 -20.86
C VAL A 327 -11.16 -19.54 -21.63
N GLU A 328 -11.14 -18.21 -21.62
CA GLU A 328 -10.02 -17.41 -22.13
C GLU A 328 -8.94 -17.27 -21.05
N VAL A 329 -7.70 -17.61 -21.42
CA VAL A 329 -6.55 -17.72 -20.52
C VAL A 329 -5.77 -16.41 -20.52
N VAL A 330 -5.64 -15.76 -19.35
CA VAL A 330 -4.67 -14.66 -19.16
C VAL A 330 -3.42 -15.19 -18.47
N TRP A 331 -2.26 -14.98 -19.10
CA TRP A 331 -0.96 -15.44 -18.60
C TRP A 331 -0.34 -14.38 -17.69
N LEU A 332 -0.25 -14.66 -16.39
CA LEU A 332 0.71 -14.00 -15.49
C LEU A 332 1.86 -14.99 -15.25
N SER A 333 3.05 -14.63 -15.74
CA SER A 333 4.32 -15.29 -15.37
C SER A 333 4.35 -16.82 -15.56
N GLY A 334 3.91 -17.31 -16.73
CA GLY A 334 4.11 -18.71 -17.13
C GLY A 334 3.19 -19.74 -16.48
N LYS A 335 2.14 -19.34 -15.74
CA LYS A 335 1.09 -20.28 -15.28
C LYS A 335 -0.31 -19.82 -15.69
N ARG A 336 -1.13 -20.82 -16.04
CA ARG A 336 -2.47 -20.71 -16.64
C ARG A 336 -3.51 -20.49 -15.53
N LEU A 337 -4.29 -19.41 -15.59
CA LEU A 337 -5.44 -19.17 -14.69
C LEU A 337 -6.75 -19.28 -15.49
N CYS A 338 -7.76 -19.95 -14.92
CA CYS A 338 -9.11 -20.06 -15.48
C CYS A 338 -10.10 -19.39 -14.51
N GLY A 339 -10.82 -18.36 -14.97
CA GLY A 339 -11.88 -17.68 -14.23
C GLY A 339 -13.18 -17.66 -15.03
N LYS A 340 -14.34 -17.68 -14.35
CA LYS A 340 -15.66 -17.58 -14.99
C LYS A 340 -15.94 -16.12 -15.34
N SER A 341 -16.22 -15.82 -16.60
CA SER A 341 -16.79 -14.53 -16.98
C SER A 341 -18.23 -14.69 -17.43
N GLY A 342 -19.06 -13.76 -16.96
CA GLY A 342 -20.40 -13.49 -17.46
C GLY A 342 -20.55 -11.99 -17.62
N VAL A 343 -19.79 -11.38 -18.55
CA VAL A 343 -20.07 -10.05 -19.11
C VAL A 343 -19.54 -10.04 -20.55
N ALA A 344 -20.40 -9.67 -21.50
CA ALA A 344 -20.17 -9.74 -22.94
C ALA A 344 -18.95 -8.93 -23.40
N THR A 345 -18.03 -9.58 -24.11
CA THR A 345 -16.89 -8.95 -24.79
C THR A 345 -17.15 -8.86 -26.30
N GLY A 346 -17.05 -7.64 -26.83
CA GLY A 346 -16.85 -7.40 -28.26
C GLY A 346 -15.36 -7.50 -28.59
N ASN A 347 -15.05 -8.35 -29.57
CA ASN A 347 -13.69 -8.73 -29.99
C ASN A 347 -12.77 -7.56 -30.34
N LEU A 348 -11.55 -7.57 -29.78
CA LEU A 348 -10.38 -6.91 -30.35
C LEU A 348 -9.26 -7.95 -30.49
N ARG A 349 -9.13 -8.54 -31.69
CA ARG A 349 -7.92 -9.25 -32.11
C ARG A 349 -7.02 -8.29 -32.87
N PHE A 350 -5.79 -8.13 -32.40
CA PHE A 350 -4.69 -7.63 -33.21
C PHE A 350 -4.12 -8.80 -34.01
N ASP A 351 -4.40 -8.85 -35.31
CA ASP A 351 -3.65 -9.68 -36.24
C ASP A 351 -2.96 -8.80 -37.30
N LYS A 352 -1.69 -9.13 -37.50
CA LYS A 352 -0.90 -8.71 -38.65
C LYS A 352 -1.49 -9.35 -39.90
N GLU A 353 -2.41 -8.68 -40.56
CA GLU A 353 -2.71 -8.90 -41.98
C GLU A 353 -3.39 -7.65 -42.56
N PHE A 354 -2.60 -6.59 -42.73
CA PHE A 354 -3.00 -5.44 -43.54
C PHE A 354 -2.65 -5.74 -45.00
N GLY A 355 -3.57 -6.41 -45.68
CA GLY A 355 -3.47 -6.67 -47.11
C GLY A 355 -4.63 -7.53 -47.56
N SER A 356 -5.56 -6.94 -48.31
CA SER A 356 -6.73 -7.58 -48.92
C SER A 356 -7.97 -7.77 -48.02
N LEU A 357 -8.74 -6.71 -47.82
CA LEU A 357 -10.22 -6.77 -47.82
C LEU A 357 -10.80 -5.36 -47.97
N MET A 358 -10.61 -4.79 -49.17
CA MET A 358 -11.41 -3.69 -49.68
C MET A 358 -12.35 -4.28 -50.72
N THR A 359 -13.53 -4.77 -50.29
CA THR A 359 -14.77 -4.75 -51.09
C THR A 359 -15.92 -5.37 -50.32
N GLU A 360 -17.07 -4.72 -50.44
CA GLU A 360 -18.43 -5.22 -50.23
C GLU A 360 -19.11 -5.07 -48.86
N GLN A 361 -20.21 -4.30 -48.94
CA GLN A 361 -21.30 -4.07 -47.99
C GLN A 361 -20.98 -3.10 -46.84
N GLY A 362 -21.41 -1.83 -46.83
CA GLY A 362 -22.64 -1.25 -47.38
C GLY A 362 -23.63 -0.96 -46.25
N GLY A 363 -23.40 0.13 -45.49
CA GLY A 363 -24.48 0.86 -44.80
C GLY A 363 -24.57 0.74 -43.27
N ARG A 364 -24.53 1.93 -42.63
CA ARG A 364 -24.92 2.29 -41.25
C ARG A 364 -23.95 1.96 -40.11
N LEU A 365 -23.07 2.92 -39.83
CA LEU A 365 -22.64 3.31 -38.47
C LEU A 365 -22.04 4.73 -38.48
N SER A 366 -22.86 5.72 -38.83
CA SER A 366 -22.51 7.14 -38.66
C SER A 366 -22.89 7.58 -37.24
N GLY A 367 -21.90 7.65 -36.34
CA GLY A 367 -22.11 8.17 -34.98
C GLY A 367 -20.92 8.02 -34.02
N VAL A 368 -20.08 7.00 -34.21
CA VAL A 368 -18.97 6.71 -33.26
C VAL A 368 -17.60 7.16 -33.79
N ILE A 369 -17.48 7.44 -35.09
CA ILE A 369 -16.24 7.95 -35.71
C ILE A 369 -16.26 9.47 -35.73
N ARG A 370 -16.17 10.10 -34.55
CA ARG A 370 -15.74 11.51 -34.44
C ARG A 370 -14.98 11.85 -33.16
N HIS A 371 -14.87 10.92 -32.21
CA HIS A 371 -14.17 11.16 -30.95
C HIS A 371 -12.79 10.46 -30.82
N ILE A 372 -12.47 9.50 -31.69
CA ILE A 372 -11.19 8.78 -31.65
C ILE A 372 -10.07 9.52 -32.44
N SER A 373 -10.42 10.49 -33.28
CA SER A 373 -9.43 11.27 -34.08
C SER A 373 -8.71 12.39 -33.33
N GLN A 374 -8.97 12.60 -32.03
CA GLN A 374 -8.36 13.70 -31.26
C GLN A 374 -7.27 13.26 -30.27
N LEU A 375 -7.01 11.95 -30.11
CA LEU A 375 -6.03 11.42 -29.14
C LEU A 375 -4.76 10.83 -29.77
N ALA A 376 -4.70 10.71 -31.11
CA ALA A 376 -3.53 10.18 -31.82
C ALA A 376 -2.22 11.02 -31.64
N PRO A 377 -2.23 12.36 -31.54
CA PRO A 377 -0.99 13.14 -31.45
C PRO A 377 -0.30 13.15 -30.07
N ALA A 378 -0.90 12.52 -29.05
CA ALA A 378 -0.33 12.42 -27.70
C ALA A 378 0.52 11.15 -27.52
N TYR A 379 0.28 10.12 -28.32
CA TYR A 379 0.96 8.82 -28.19
C TYR A 379 2.32 8.79 -28.89
N GLU A 380 2.48 9.53 -29.99
CA GLU A 380 3.76 9.60 -30.74
C GLU A 380 4.86 10.38 -30.02
N ARG A 381 4.52 11.27 -29.06
CA ARG A 381 5.50 12.02 -28.27
C ARG A 381 6.12 11.24 -27.12
N LEU A 382 5.47 10.19 -26.63
CA LEU A 382 5.98 9.37 -25.52
C LEU A 382 7.02 8.32 -25.98
N HIS A 383 7.06 8.00 -27.28
CA HIS A 383 7.98 7.01 -27.84
C HIS A 383 9.29 7.58 -28.40
N ALA A 384 9.42 8.92 -28.52
CA ALA A 384 10.63 9.55 -29.05
C ALA A 384 11.78 9.66 -28.02
N ASP A 385 11.48 9.65 -26.72
CA ASP A 385 12.49 9.92 -25.66
C ASP A 385 13.16 8.67 -25.08
N ILE A 386 12.82 7.45 -25.55
CA ILE A 386 13.36 6.19 -25.00
C ILE A 386 14.35 5.50 -25.98
N GLY A 387 14.63 6.09 -27.15
CA GLY A 387 15.36 5.43 -28.24
C GLY A 387 16.69 6.08 -28.63
N ALA A 388 17.59 6.38 -27.70
CA ALA A 388 18.92 6.90 -28.06
C ALA A 388 20.06 6.42 -27.14
N THR A 389 20.30 5.11 -27.10
CA THR A 389 21.62 4.57 -26.70
C THR A 389 21.97 3.31 -27.51
N THR A 390 22.69 3.52 -28.60
CA THR A 390 23.78 2.68 -29.16
C THR A 390 23.58 1.16 -29.23
N LEU A 391 23.08 0.68 -30.38
CA LEU A 391 23.37 -0.67 -30.88
C LEU A 391 24.24 -0.54 -32.14
N VAL A 392 25.54 -0.81 -31.99
CA VAL A 392 26.46 -1.02 -33.11
C VAL A 392 26.23 -2.42 -33.65
N ASN A 393 26.00 -2.49 -34.96
CA ASN A 393 25.83 -3.69 -35.76
C ASN A 393 27.04 -4.64 -35.67
N GLU A 394 26.79 -5.92 -35.43
CA GLU A 394 27.56 -6.98 -36.09
C GLU A 394 26.63 -8.13 -36.50
N LYS A 395 26.67 -8.42 -37.81
CA LYS A 395 25.85 -9.40 -38.51
C LYS A 395 26.73 -10.62 -38.80
N LEU A 396 26.13 -11.80 -38.64
CA LEU A 396 26.35 -13.04 -39.40
C LEU A 396 27.64 -13.85 -39.15
N SER A 397 27.46 -15.09 -38.66
CA SER A 397 27.58 -16.30 -39.49
C SER A 397 27.59 -17.57 -38.62
N MET A 398 26.55 -18.41 -38.72
CA MET A 398 26.68 -19.84 -38.41
C MET A 398 27.49 -20.52 -39.52
N LYS A 399 28.51 -21.33 -39.17
CA LYS A 399 28.91 -22.54 -39.90
C LYS A 399 29.73 -23.46 -38.98
N GLY A 400 29.20 -24.68 -38.79
CA GLY A 400 29.79 -25.96 -38.34
C GLY A 400 31.13 -26.00 -37.61
N PHE A 401 31.15 -26.58 -36.41
CA PHE A 401 31.44 -28.00 -36.20
C PHE A 401 30.93 -28.43 -34.81
#